data_AF-A0AAD9UZD2-F1
#
_entry.id   AF-A0AAD9UZD2-F1
#
_cell.length_a   1.000
_cell.length_b   1.000
_cell.length_c   1.000
_cell.angle_alpha   90.00
_cell.angle_beta   90.00
_cell.angle_gamma   90.00
#
_symmetry.space_group_name_H-M   'P 1'
#
loop_
_entity.id
_entity.type
_entity.pdbx_description
1 polymer ?
#
loop_
_entity_poly.entity_id
_entity_poly.type
_entity_poly.pdbx_seq_one_letter_code
_entity_poly.pdbx_strand_id
1 'polypeptide(L)'
;MQCSPLSSLSQLKSKQTPFGRGEVPFGNERGPFQDEFDLNELKTVAAKDRKLREAIRLSEAKSRAEAWMKAFLQEEAENVRRGSKINSDDDYTTQSEGDEDMVPVVLPLAFNRKIDLMRIESRSFIHKLWLRRISLTPKKGNDGHGSSLEHFELAIHNAEENIRREKYFIYKEFYNEYKFQMIPVNAEVLEKAFSRVLEEKEKSAFQMIHEDVVRFMSPTVRLCALLGLKLDFLDRLETIPEDHLDHRSLCDWITIFLQNNSRSVNAEKKTSLKLELLDSIGFDPLSTTVKTIMARSSKGNTQCHIAACEWAEIFIQDEFRYNPLLSSLYLWQFPFQSDLTNSWFQLPPLTDDGESENDPDPFHVSIMNVVTKEWRASKDIHSKLDDFLSQRNGTTVLYHGTDHHSAVNILRQGIDLNAGKQNRDFSSRSGFYLTKNMDEAINWALSTTAKPAILVFQVSQEDLDGAKKLDLSNNEERWREIVTSFRSGRRTATTRESVSAYDLIEGPEATMRYDEATWELLWEQKPFSNQVCLISEDFAEEFQKTLHSILFLDVSST
;
A
#
# COMPACT_ATOMS: atom_id res chain seq x y z
N MET A 1 2.52 28.89 -50.19
CA MET A 1 3.50 29.16 -49.10
C MET A 1 2.81 30.07 -48.10
N GLN A 2 2.52 29.48 -46.94
CA GLN A 2 1.68 30.02 -45.87
C GLN A 2 2.52 30.62 -44.74
N CYS A 3 1.83 31.43 -43.93
CA CYS A 3 1.90 31.55 -42.47
C CYS A 3 2.23 32.96 -41.96
N SER A 4 1.18 33.64 -41.51
CA SER A 4 1.22 34.68 -40.48
C SER A 4 0.72 34.06 -39.16
N PRO A 5 1.32 34.35 -38.00
CA PRO A 5 0.87 33.83 -36.72
C PRO A 5 -0.13 34.78 -36.05
N LEU A 6 -1.24 34.23 -35.55
CA LEU A 6 -2.24 34.93 -34.77
C LEU A 6 -2.36 34.28 -33.39
N SER A 7 -2.19 35.12 -32.37
CA SER A 7 -2.88 35.15 -31.07
C SER A 7 -3.06 33.87 -30.26
N SER A 8 -2.52 33.82 -29.03
CA SER A 8 -3.26 34.23 -27.82
C SER A 8 -2.54 33.72 -26.56
N LEU A 9 -1.85 34.63 -25.89
CA LEU A 9 -1.41 34.50 -24.50
C LEU A 9 -2.59 34.96 -23.62
N SER A 10 -3.25 34.02 -22.96
CA SER A 10 -4.10 34.30 -21.81
C SER A 10 -3.70 33.38 -20.66
N GLN A 11 -3.24 34.04 -19.61
CA GLN A 11 -2.88 33.49 -18.31
C GLN A 11 -3.96 32.55 -17.78
N LEU A 12 -3.62 31.27 -17.58
CA LEU A 12 -4.44 30.33 -16.83
C LEU A 12 -3.80 30.12 -15.46
N LYS A 13 -4.59 30.56 -14.47
CA LYS A 13 -4.34 30.53 -13.03
C LYS A 13 -3.95 29.11 -12.61
N SER A 14 -2.73 28.91 -12.10
CA SER A 14 -2.44 27.76 -11.25
C SER A 14 -3.13 27.98 -9.90
N LYS A 15 -4.36 27.48 -9.77
CA LYS A 15 -4.87 27.11 -8.45
C LYS A 15 -4.43 25.66 -8.21
N GLN A 16 -3.43 25.50 -7.36
CA GLN A 16 -3.10 24.21 -6.76
C GLN A 16 -4.34 23.68 -6.04
N THR A 17 -4.94 22.62 -6.58
CA THR A 17 -5.77 21.69 -5.81
C THR A 17 -4.87 20.54 -5.35
N PRO A 18 -5.11 19.94 -4.17
CA PRO A 18 -4.16 19.03 -3.52
C PRO A 18 -4.10 17.62 -4.14
N PHE A 19 -4.63 17.42 -5.36
CA PHE A 19 -4.86 16.10 -5.95
C PHE A 19 -3.96 15.79 -7.16
N GLY A 20 -2.88 16.54 -7.35
CA GLY A 20 -1.87 16.24 -8.36
C GLY A 20 -0.78 15.31 -7.80
N ARG A 21 -0.73 14.08 -8.31
CA ARG A 21 0.45 13.20 -8.45
C ARG A 21 1.62 13.53 -7.50
N GLY A 22 1.41 13.34 -6.20
CA GLY A 22 2.41 13.55 -5.17
C GLY A 22 2.91 12.23 -4.63
N GLU A 23 3.54 11.39 -5.47
CA GLU A 23 4.52 10.47 -4.90
C GLU A 23 5.64 11.35 -4.36
N VAL A 24 5.71 11.39 -3.03
CA VAL A 24 6.62 12.22 -2.28
C VAL A 24 8.04 11.71 -2.58
N PRO A 25 8.96 12.56 -3.09
CA PRO A 25 10.35 12.15 -3.34
C PRO A 25 10.98 11.58 -2.05
N PHE A 26 11.95 10.67 -2.21
CA PHE A 26 12.68 10.00 -1.12
C PHE A 26 13.13 10.95 0.01
N GLY A 27 13.55 12.18 -0.31
CA GLY A 27 13.93 13.21 0.67
C GLY A 27 12.81 13.66 1.64
N ASN A 28 11.54 13.62 1.23
CA ASN A 28 10.39 14.03 2.04
C ASN A 28 9.74 12.86 2.81
N GLU A 29 9.99 11.59 2.41
CA GLU A 29 9.56 10.39 3.15
C GLU A 29 10.38 10.15 4.45
N ARG A 30 11.43 10.94 4.69
CA ARG A 30 12.14 10.95 5.99
C ARG A 30 11.26 11.43 7.15
N GLY A 31 10.24 12.26 6.88
CA GLY A 31 9.42 12.95 7.88
C GLY A 31 8.75 12.05 8.94
N PRO A 32 8.10 10.92 8.59
CA PRO A 32 7.42 10.08 9.58
C PRO A 32 8.37 9.20 10.41
N PHE A 33 9.55 8.85 9.89
CA PHE A 33 10.47 7.88 10.53
C PHE A 33 11.67 8.51 11.24
N GLN A 34 11.94 9.80 11.00
CA GLN A 34 13.01 10.53 11.71
C GLN A 34 12.51 11.26 12.96
N ASP A 35 11.29 11.78 12.99
CA ASP A 35 10.88 12.76 14.00
C ASP A 35 9.95 12.25 15.12
N GLU A 36 9.27 11.10 14.97
CA GLU A 36 8.33 10.59 15.98
C GLU A 36 8.74 9.22 16.50
N PHE A 37 9.87 9.16 17.22
CA PHE A 37 10.06 8.08 18.18
C PHE A 37 9.33 8.45 19.47
N ASP A 38 8.57 7.52 20.06
CA ASP A 38 8.23 7.64 21.48
C ASP A 38 9.51 7.41 22.30
N LEU A 39 10.29 8.48 22.45
CA LEU A 39 11.55 8.52 23.19
C LEU A 39 11.34 8.10 24.66
N ASN A 40 10.14 8.22 25.20
CA ASN A 40 9.85 7.83 26.58
C ASN A 40 9.76 6.31 26.72
N GLU A 41 9.14 5.63 25.76
CA GLU A 41 9.10 4.17 25.74
C GLU A 41 10.51 3.57 25.55
N LEU A 42 11.30 4.18 24.67
CA LEU A 42 12.70 3.84 24.50
C LEU A 42 13.53 3.98 25.76
N LYS A 43 13.35 5.10 26.47
CA LYS A 43 14.02 5.36 27.74
C LYS A 43 13.65 4.30 28.79
N THR A 44 12.45 3.76 28.75
CA THR A 44 12.01 2.67 29.63
C THR A 44 12.74 1.36 29.34
N VAL A 45 12.90 0.99 28.07
CA VAL A 45 13.71 -0.20 27.69
C VAL A 45 15.18 0.01 28.03
N ALA A 46 15.71 1.19 27.69
CA ALA A 46 17.09 1.58 27.94
C ALA A 46 17.42 1.77 29.43
N ALA A 47 16.41 1.97 30.28
CA ALA A 47 16.61 1.92 31.73
C ALA A 47 17.14 0.55 32.17
N LYS A 48 16.82 -0.53 31.44
CA LYS A 48 17.29 -1.88 31.73
C LYS A 48 18.36 -2.40 30.75
N ASP A 49 18.74 -1.62 29.73
CA ASP A 49 19.82 -1.94 28.79
C ASP A 49 20.84 -0.80 28.67
N ARG A 50 22.05 -1.04 29.21
CA ARG A 50 23.12 -0.03 29.26
C ARG A 50 23.54 0.47 27.88
N LYS A 51 23.67 -0.42 26.89
CA LYS A 51 24.15 -0.04 25.55
C LYS A 51 23.09 0.72 24.78
N LEU A 52 21.83 0.31 24.91
CA LEU A 52 20.70 1.05 24.34
C LEU A 52 20.61 2.47 24.94
N ARG A 53 20.85 2.60 26.25
CA ARG A 53 20.89 3.90 26.94
C ARG A 53 21.98 4.82 26.41
N GLU A 54 23.18 4.28 26.20
CA GLU A 54 24.31 5.03 25.63
C GLU A 54 24.00 5.47 24.19
N ALA A 55 23.40 4.59 23.39
CA ALA A 55 23.00 4.87 22.01
C ALA A 55 21.95 6.00 21.90
N ILE A 56 20.91 5.95 22.74
CA ILE A 56 19.88 6.99 22.77
C ILE A 56 20.49 8.34 23.14
N ARG A 57 21.36 8.39 24.15
CA ARG A 57 22.06 9.63 24.55
C ARG A 57 22.89 10.21 23.41
N LEU A 58 23.61 9.36 22.67
CA LEU A 58 24.40 9.76 21.50
C LEU A 58 23.50 10.29 20.39
N SER A 59 22.37 9.62 20.12
CA SER A 59 21.39 10.07 19.13
C SER A 59 20.77 11.42 19.49
N GLU A 60 20.31 11.60 20.73
CA GLU A 60 19.76 12.87 21.19
C GLU A 60 20.80 14.00 21.10
N ALA A 61 22.08 13.71 21.38
CA ALA A 61 23.16 14.67 21.21
C ALA A 61 23.37 15.04 19.74
N LYS A 62 23.30 14.06 18.83
CA LYS A 62 23.38 14.28 17.38
C LYS A 62 22.22 15.13 16.87
N SER A 63 20.97 14.80 17.23
CA SER A 63 19.78 15.56 16.84
C SER A 63 19.82 17.00 17.37
N ARG A 64 20.30 17.22 18.60
CA ARG A 64 20.53 18.58 19.12
C ARG A 64 21.57 19.35 18.31
N ALA A 65 22.65 18.69 17.91
CA ALA A 65 23.68 19.31 17.07
C ALA A 65 23.17 19.64 15.66
N GLU A 66 22.37 18.76 15.05
CA GLU A 66 21.73 18.97 13.74
C GLU A 66 20.69 20.10 13.80
N ALA A 67 19.85 20.14 14.83
CA ALA A 67 18.89 21.22 15.05
C ALA A 67 19.60 22.57 15.27
N TRP A 68 20.67 22.57 16.06
CA TRP A 68 21.51 23.76 16.26
C TRP A 68 22.15 24.23 14.95
N MET A 69 22.69 23.31 14.15
CA MET A 69 23.26 23.62 12.84
C MET A 69 22.21 24.18 11.87
N LYS A 70 21.00 23.61 11.86
CA LYS A 70 19.89 24.10 11.03
C LYS A 70 19.45 25.50 11.44
N ALA A 71 19.31 25.75 12.75
CA ALA A 71 18.98 27.06 13.29
C ALA A 71 20.08 28.10 12.97
N PHE A 72 21.35 27.72 13.13
CA PHE A 72 22.49 28.55 12.77
C PHE A 72 22.50 28.91 11.28
N LEU A 73 22.26 27.93 10.39
CA LEU A 73 22.19 28.17 8.94
C LEU A 73 20.98 29.06 8.56
N GLN A 74 19.85 28.92 9.25
CA GLN A 74 18.69 29.80 9.06
C GLN A 74 19.00 31.24 9.52
N GLU A 75 19.64 31.39 10.67
CA GLU A 75 20.08 32.69 11.20
C GLU A 75 21.10 33.37 10.27
N GLU A 76 22.09 32.63 9.77
CA GLU A 76 23.04 33.11 8.76
C GLU A 76 22.33 33.52 7.46
N ALA A 77 21.39 32.71 6.96
CA ALA A 77 20.61 33.05 5.77
C ALA A 77 19.76 34.33 5.96
N GLU A 78 19.21 34.54 7.16
CA GLU A 78 18.51 35.77 7.53
C GLU A 78 19.45 36.97 7.68
N ASN A 79 20.65 36.77 8.22
CA ASN A 79 21.67 37.81 8.36
C ASN A 79 22.23 38.25 7.00
N VAL A 80 22.40 37.34 6.04
CA VAL A 80 22.74 37.65 4.65
C VAL A 80 21.60 38.42 3.95
N ARG A 81 20.34 38.06 4.22
CA ARG A 81 19.17 38.81 3.72
C ARG A 81 19.07 40.21 4.32
N ARG A 82 19.39 40.38 5.60
CA ARG A 82 19.45 41.68 6.28
C ARG A 82 20.64 42.53 5.81
N GLY A 83 21.80 41.91 5.57
CA GLY A 83 22.99 42.58 5.02
C GLY A 83 22.81 43.11 3.59
N SER A 84 21.84 42.57 2.83
CA SER A 84 21.49 43.07 1.49
C SER A 84 20.39 44.16 1.47
N LYS A 85 19.85 44.54 2.64
CA LYS A 85 18.88 45.64 2.79
C LYS A 85 19.43 46.71 3.76
N ILE A 86 20.46 47.43 3.32
CA ILE A 86 20.71 48.79 3.81
C ILE A 86 20.29 49.73 2.69
N ASN A 87 19.01 50.10 2.70
CA ASN A 87 18.42 51.37 2.26
C ASN A 87 16.91 51.18 2.06
N SER A 88 16.17 51.25 3.16
CA SER A 88 14.92 52.01 3.22
C SER A 88 14.45 51.97 4.67
N ASP A 89 14.45 53.15 5.29
CA ASP A 89 13.71 53.43 6.51
C ASP A 89 12.26 52.95 6.34
N ASP A 90 11.73 52.28 7.36
CA ASP A 90 10.52 52.74 8.02
C ASP A 90 10.27 51.93 9.30
N ASP A 91 10.22 52.70 10.39
CA ASP A 91 9.80 52.35 11.73
C ASP A 91 8.31 51.99 11.73
N TYR A 92 7.93 50.97 12.52
CA TYR A 92 6.85 51.05 13.51
C TYR A 92 6.79 49.73 14.28
N THR A 93 7.09 49.83 15.57
CA THR A 93 6.88 48.80 16.58
C THR A 93 5.40 48.76 16.97
N THR A 94 4.82 47.57 17.13
CA THR A 94 3.67 47.38 18.03
C THR A 94 3.81 46.02 18.71
N GLN A 95 4.11 46.07 20.02
CA GLN A 95 3.99 44.94 20.92
C GLN A 95 2.50 44.67 21.19
N SER A 96 2.13 43.41 21.16
CA SER A 96 0.86 42.90 21.69
C SER A 96 1.19 41.66 22.51
N GLU A 97 1.31 41.83 23.82
CA GLU A 97 1.19 40.74 24.78
C GLU A 97 -0.29 40.32 24.79
N GLY A 98 -0.54 39.11 24.29
CA GLY A 98 -1.81 38.43 24.43
C GLY A 98 -1.54 37.06 25.07
N ASP A 99 -1.86 36.94 26.36
CA ASP A 99 -2.02 35.65 27.02
C ASP A 99 -3.15 34.88 26.33
N GLU A 100 -2.80 33.97 25.43
CA GLU A 100 -3.73 32.93 24.98
C GLU A 100 -3.73 31.81 26.02
N ASP A 101 -4.79 31.78 26.82
CA ASP A 101 -5.19 30.63 27.61
C ASP A 101 -5.15 29.37 26.73
N MET A 102 -4.16 28.51 27.00
CA MET A 102 -4.02 27.19 26.39
C MET A 102 -5.19 26.30 26.83
N VAL A 103 -6.29 26.37 26.08
CA VAL A 103 -7.35 25.36 26.12
C VAL A 103 -6.71 24.04 25.69
N PRO A 104 -6.83 22.95 26.47
CA PRO A 104 -6.24 21.67 26.08
C PRO A 104 -6.83 21.22 24.76
N VAL A 105 -6.01 21.26 23.70
CA VAL A 105 -6.36 20.68 22.40
C VAL A 105 -6.52 19.18 22.63
N VAL A 106 -7.76 18.70 22.71
CA VAL A 106 -8.07 17.27 22.68
C VAL A 106 -7.66 16.80 21.29
N LEU A 107 -6.47 16.20 21.19
CA LEU A 107 -5.97 15.61 19.95
C LEU A 107 -7.02 14.60 19.42
N PRO A 108 -7.31 14.59 18.11
CA PRO A 108 -8.26 13.63 17.53
C PRO A 108 -7.90 12.19 17.94
N LEU A 109 -8.90 11.35 18.20
CA LEU A 109 -8.72 9.95 18.65
C LEU A 109 -7.72 9.17 17.77
N ALA A 110 -7.73 9.42 16.46
CA ALA A 110 -6.80 8.85 15.49
C ALA A 110 -5.31 9.17 15.77
N PHE A 111 -5.01 10.35 16.32
CA PHE A 111 -3.64 10.75 16.67
C PHE A 111 -3.11 9.95 17.87
N ASN A 112 -3.94 9.78 18.91
CA ASN A 112 -3.57 8.95 20.07
C ASN A 112 -3.36 7.49 19.67
N ARG A 113 -4.18 6.95 18.76
CA ARG A 113 -4.00 5.58 18.23
C ARG A 113 -2.75 5.41 17.39
N LYS A 114 -2.33 6.44 16.69
CA LYS A 114 -1.06 6.41 15.95
C LYS A 114 0.12 6.30 16.90
N ILE A 115 0.08 7.04 18.01
CA ILE A 115 1.08 6.94 19.07
C ILE A 115 1.10 5.53 19.68
N ASP A 116 -0.06 4.97 20.02
CA ASP A 116 -0.17 3.59 20.54
C ASP A 116 0.45 2.57 19.56
N LEU A 117 0.14 2.71 18.27
CA LEU A 117 0.66 1.83 17.22
C LEU A 117 2.19 1.98 17.06
N MET A 118 2.71 3.21 17.04
CA MET A 118 4.15 3.49 16.98
C MET A 118 4.90 2.88 18.17
N ARG A 119 4.31 2.98 19.37
CA ARG A 119 4.85 2.40 20.61
C ARG A 119 4.95 0.88 20.51
N ILE A 120 3.87 0.22 20.09
CA ILE A 120 3.80 -1.24 19.96
C ILE A 120 4.74 -1.75 18.86
N GLU A 121 4.83 -1.05 17.73
CA GLU A 121 5.74 -1.38 16.63
C GLU A 121 7.21 -1.22 17.03
N SER A 122 7.52 -0.19 17.82
CA SER A 122 8.87 -0.01 18.39
C SER A 122 9.28 -1.18 19.28
N ARG A 123 8.35 -1.71 20.09
CA ARG A 123 8.59 -2.91 20.92
C ARG A 123 8.81 -4.15 20.05
N SER A 124 7.96 -4.36 19.04
CA SER A 124 8.11 -5.48 18.09
C SER A 124 9.46 -5.42 17.35
N PHE A 125 9.90 -4.23 16.97
CA PHE A 125 11.20 -4.04 16.33
C PHE A 125 12.36 -4.46 17.23
N ILE A 126 12.36 -4.05 18.50
CA ILE A 126 13.38 -4.44 19.49
C ILE A 126 13.41 -5.97 19.65
N HIS A 127 12.24 -6.60 19.78
CA HIS A 127 12.10 -8.04 19.88
C HIS A 127 12.71 -8.77 18.67
N LYS A 128 12.45 -8.30 17.45
CA LYS A 128 13.03 -8.87 16.22
C LYS A 128 14.56 -8.77 16.20
N LEU A 129 15.13 -7.65 16.63
CA LEU A 129 16.59 -7.50 16.76
C LEU A 129 17.17 -8.48 17.80
N TRP A 130 16.50 -8.64 18.94
CA TRP A 130 16.94 -9.58 19.97
C TRP A 130 16.86 -11.03 19.49
N LEU A 131 15.77 -11.43 18.82
CA LEU A 131 15.64 -12.76 18.22
C LEU A 131 16.75 -13.02 17.19
N ARG A 132 17.06 -12.06 16.32
CA ARG A 132 18.20 -12.17 15.39
C ARG A 132 19.53 -12.41 16.13
N ARG A 133 19.77 -11.69 17.24
CA ARG A 133 21.00 -11.88 18.03
C ARG A 133 21.03 -13.26 18.71
N ILE A 134 19.88 -13.73 19.22
CA ILE A 134 19.74 -15.06 19.79
C ILE A 134 20.06 -16.12 18.73
N SER A 135 19.50 -16.03 17.53
CA SER A 135 19.75 -16.99 16.44
C SER A 135 21.20 -17.03 15.97
N LEU A 136 21.93 -15.90 16.07
CA LEU A 136 23.35 -15.81 15.72
C LEU A 136 24.28 -16.28 16.86
N THR A 137 23.74 -16.51 18.06
CA THR A 137 24.54 -16.95 19.20
C THR A 137 24.70 -18.47 19.15
N PRO A 138 25.94 -19.02 19.15
CA PRO A 138 26.14 -20.46 19.13
C PRO A 138 25.47 -21.13 20.33
N LYS A 139 24.64 -22.15 20.10
CA LYS A 139 24.11 -23.01 21.17
C LYS A 139 25.28 -23.80 21.78
N LYS A 140 25.94 -23.24 22.81
CA LYS A 140 26.95 -23.98 23.57
C LYS A 140 26.28 -25.17 24.26
N GLY A 141 26.90 -26.34 24.15
CA GLY A 141 26.38 -27.57 24.71
C GLY A 141 26.17 -27.47 26.23
N ASN A 142 24.96 -27.87 26.65
CA ASN A 142 24.57 -28.43 27.95
C ASN A 142 25.16 -27.86 29.26
N ASP A 143 25.46 -26.57 29.30
CA ASP A 143 25.62 -25.82 30.54
C ASP A 143 24.31 -25.03 30.75
N GLY A 144 23.80 -24.91 31.98
CA GLY A 144 22.47 -24.35 32.32
C GLY A 144 22.13 -22.94 31.81
N HIS A 145 22.98 -22.30 31.00
CA HIS A 145 22.67 -21.12 30.20
C HIS A 145 21.71 -21.39 29.03
N GLY A 146 21.68 -22.61 28.46
CA GLY A 146 20.81 -22.95 27.34
C GLY A 146 19.32 -22.72 27.63
N SER A 147 18.86 -23.11 28.83
CA SER A 147 17.45 -22.96 29.22
C SER A 147 17.03 -21.50 29.45
N SER A 148 17.92 -20.66 30.00
CA SER A 148 17.61 -19.24 30.26
C SER A 148 17.41 -18.42 28.99
N LEU A 149 18.20 -18.70 27.93
CA LEU A 149 18.06 -18.03 26.64
C LEU A 149 16.81 -18.51 25.90
N GLU A 150 16.48 -19.80 26.01
CA GLU A 150 15.24 -20.37 25.48
C GLU A 150 13.99 -19.79 26.17
N HIS A 151 14.04 -19.58 27.49
CA HIS A 151 12.96 -18.89 28.21
C HIS A 151 12.79 -17.43 27.76
N PHE A 152 13.90 -16.74 27.47
CA PHE A 152 13.86 -15.39 26.92
C PHE A 152 13.28 -15.35 25.49
N GLU A 153 13.73 -16.24 24.60
CA GLU A 153 13.17 -16.40 23.26
C GLU A 153 11.66 -16.68 23.30
N LEU A 154 11.23 -17.61 24.16
CA LEU A 154 9.81 -17.93 24.37
C LEU A 154 9.01 -16.73 24.89
N ALA A 155 9.57 -15.95 25.83
CA ALA A 155 8.92 -14.74 26.32
C ALA A 155 8.72 -13.70 25.20
N ILE A 156 9.71 -13.54 24.32
CA ILE A 156 9.60 -12.68 23.15
C ILE A 156 8.47 -13.16 22.23
N HIS A 157 8.42 -14.44 21.87
CA HIS A 157 7.37 -14.98 21.01
C HIS A 157 5.96 -14.79 21.60
N ASN A 158 5.82 -14.97 22.91
CA ASN A 158 4.55 -14.71 23.60
C ASN A 158 4.17 -13.22 23.54
N ALA A 159 5.13 -12.31 23.69
CA ALA A 159 4.87 -10.88 23.55
C ALA A 159 4.50 -10.49 22.12
N GLU A 160 5.15 -11.04 21.10
CA GLU A 160 4.81 -10.81 19.68
C GLU A 160 3.38 -11.26 19.34
N GLU A 161 2.90 -12.37 19.92
CA GLU A 161 1.52 -12.81 19.74
C GLU A 161 0.51 -11.84 20.38
N ASN A 162 0.84 -11.24 21.53
CA ASN A 162 0.02 -10.20 22.14
C ASN A 162 0.04 -8.90 21.32
N ILE A 163 1.22 -8.49 20.85
CA ILE A 163 1.40 -7.36 19.93
C ILE A 163 0.54 -7.55 18.68
N ARG A 164 0.57 -8.74 18.06
CA ARG A 164 -0.22 -9.05 16.85
C ARG A 164 -1.72 -8.83 17.08
N ARG A 165 -2.24 -9.24 18.25
CA ARG A 165 -3.65 -9.05 18.61
C ARG A 165 -3.96 -7.58 18.80
N GLU A 166 -3.13 -6.84 19.53
CA GLU A 166 -3.38 -5.42 19.79
C GLU A 166 -3.30 -4.58 18.52
N LYS A 167 -2.32 -4.85 17.65
CA LYS A 167 -2.26 -4.25 16.31
C LYS A 167 -3.57 -4.45 15.56
N TYR A 168 -4.09 -5.68 15.51
CA TYR A 168 -5.35 -5.97 14.84
C TYR A 168 -6.51 -5.10 15.36
N PHE A 169 -6.58 -4.84 16.66
CA PHE A 169 -7.57 -3.93 17.25
C PHE A 169 -7.35 -2.49 16.81
N ILE A 170 -6.12 -1.97 16.93
CA ILE A 170 -5.80 -0.59 16.55
C ILE A 170 -6.07 -0.36 15.06
N TYR A 171 -5.65 -1.28 14.18
CA TYR A 171 -5.96 -1.21 12.75
C TYR A 171 -7.48 -1.17 12.50
N LYS A 172 -8.28 -1.94 13.23
CA LYS A 172 -9.74 -1.88 13.08
C LYS A 172 -10.31 -0.53 13.51
N GLU A 173 -9.85 0.03 14.62
CA GLU A 173 -10.33 1.35 15.09
C GLU A 173 -9.94 2.49 14.15
N PHE A 174 -8.74 2.44 13.54
CA PHE A 174 -8.30 3.40 12.52
C PHE A 174 -9.25 3.51 11.33
N TYR A 175 -9.98 2.44 11.03
CA TYR A 175 -10.80 2.30 9.84
C TYR A 175 -12.28 2.13 10.12
N ASN A 176 -12.72 2.18 11.38
CA ASN A 176 -14.13 2.07 11.77
C ASN A 176 -14.37 2.99 12.99
N GLU A 177 -14.89 4.20 12.75
CA GLU A 177 -15.21 5.17 13.82
C GLU A 177 -16.40 4.74 14.70
N TYR A 178 -17.14 3.68 14.36
CA TYR A 178 -18.34 3.28 15.11
C TYR A 178 -18.30 1.89 15.75
N LYS A 179 -18.49 1.91 17.09
CA LYS A 179 -19.08 0.87 17.96
C LYS A 179 -18.48 -0.54 17.89
N PHE A 180 -17.21 -0.68 18.24
CA PHE A 180 -16.78 -1.91 18.91
C PHE A 180 -16.43 -1.62 20.36
N GLN A 181 -17.35 -1.96 21.26
CA GLN A 181 -17.01 -2.27 22.66
C GLN A 181 -16.29 -3.64 22.73
N MET A 182 -15.37 -3.93 21.80
CA MET A 182 -14.44 -5.02 22.03
C MET A 182 -13.46 -4.51 23.07
N ILE A 183 -13.44 -5.19 24.21
CA ILE A 183 -12.45 -4.97 25.26
C ILE A 183 -11.10 -5.01 24.53
N PRO A 184 -10.29 -3.92 24.55
CA PRO A 184 -8.91 -3.94 24.06
C PRO A 184 -8.21 -5.19 24.60
N VAL A 185 -7.13 -5.68 23.98
CA VAL A 185 -6.28 -6.58 24.79
C VAL A 185 -5.97 -5.77 26.04
N ASN A 186 -6.42 -6.28 27.20
CA ASN A 186 -6.33 -5.54 28.47
C ASN A 186 -4.92 -4.95 28.49
N ALA A 187 -4.76 -3.62 28.47
CA ALA A 187 -3.45 -3.00 28.30
C ALA A 187 -2.46 -3.60 29.33
N GLU A 188 -3.00 -3.98 30.50
CA GLU A 188 -2.33 -4.76 31.53
C GLU A 188 -1.74 -6.10 31.06
N VAL A 189 -2.40 -6.88 30.21
CA VAL A 189 -1.90 -8.14 29.62
C VAL A 189 -0.72 -7.86 28.69
N LEU A 190 -0.79 -6.82 27.86
CA LEU A 190 0.31 -6.45 26.97
C LEU A 190 1.51 -5.94 27.80
N GLU A 191 1.27 -5.09 28.79
CA GLU A 191 2.31 -4.62 29.73
C GLU A 191 2.94 -5.76 30.54
N LYS A 192 2.13 -6.74 30.98
CA LYS A 192 2.63 -7.96 31.64
C LYS A 192 3.53 -8.77 30.71
N ALA A 193 3.14 -8.91 29.44
CA ALA A 193 3.97 -9.58 28.45
C ALA A 193 5.31 -8.85 28.25
N PHE A 194 5.30 -7.52 28.11
CA PHE A 194 6.52 -6.72 28.00
C PHE A 194 7.40 -6.80 29.25
N SER A 195 6.79 -6.74 30.43
CA SER A 195 7.51 -6.87 31.70
C SER A 195 8.19 -8.24 31.79
N ARG A 196 7.48 -9.31 31.39
CA ARG A 196 8.03 -10.66 31.37
C ARG A 196 9.22 -10.80 30.42
N VAL A 197 9.17 -10.20 29.23
CA VAL A 197 10.31 -10.18 28.31
C VAL A 197 11.54 -9.56 28.97
N LEU A 198 11.38 -8.43 29.68
CA LEU A 198 12.47 -7.75 30.36
C LEU A 198 13.03 -8.57 31.54
N GLU A 199 12.18 -9.26 32.30
CA GLU A 199 12.61 -10.19 33.36
C GLU A 199 13.45 -11.34 32.81
N GLU A 200 13.00 -11.99 31.73
CA GLU A 200 13.73 -13.11 31.12
C GLU A 200 15.01 -12.65 30.40
N LYS A 201 15.03 -11.43 29.85
CA LYS A 201 16.25 -10.79 29.33
C LYS A 201 17.32 -10.66 30.42
N GLU A 202 16.92 -10.21 31.61
CA GLU A 202 17.83 -10.04 32.74
C GLU A 202 18.38 -11.40 33.23
N LYS A 203 17.50 -12.40 33.38
CA LYS A 203 17.87 -13.76 33.78
C LYS A 203 18.80 -14.45 32.80
N SER A 204 18.62 -14.20 31.50
CA SER A 204 19.47 -14.76 30.44
C SER A 204 20.81 -14.04 30.28
N ALA A 205 21.04 -12.94 31.03
CA ALA A 205 22.19 -12.07 30.86
C ALA A 205 22.41 -11.57 29.42
N PHE A 206 21.33 -11.50 28.64
CA PHE A 206 21.38 -11.11 27.23
C PHE A 206 21.81 -9.65 27.08
N GLN A 207 22.81 -9.42 26.19
CA GLN A 207 23.29 -8.09 25.84
C GLN A 207 23.33 -7.91 24.32
N MET A 208 22.87 -6.75 23.87
CA MET A 208 23.10 -6.28 22.51
C MET A 208 24.61 -6.04 22.25
N ILE A 209 25.05 -6.20 21.02
CA ILE A 209 26.38 -5.74 20.58
C ILE A 209 26.28 -4.42 19.81
N HIS A 210 27.43 -3.83 19.47
CA HIS A 210 27.47 -2.55 18.76
C HIS A 210 26.73 -2.60 17.41
N GLU A 211 26.85 -3.70 16.65
CA GLU A 211 26.11 -3.92 15.41
C GLU A 211 24.57 -3.82 15.63
N ASP A 212 24.05 -4.44 16.70
CA ASP A 212 22.61 -4.40 16.99
C ASP A 212 22.16 -2.97 17.32
N VAL A 213 23.00 -2.21 18.01
CA VAL A 213 22.76 -0.80 18.33
C VAL A 213 22.75 0.05 17.06
N VAL A 214 23.69 -0.15 16.14
CA VAL A 214 23.73 0.57 14.87
C VAL A 214 22.47 0.26 14.05
N ARG A 215 22.11 -1.02 13.92
CA ARG A 215 20.89 -1.45 13.22
C ARG A 215 19.63 -0.89 13.87
N PHE A 216 19.59 -0.84 15.19
CA PHE A 216 18.48 -0.27 15.94
C PHE A 216 18.24 1.22 15.61
N MET A 217 19.32 1.98 15.43
CA MET A 217 19.23 3.41 15.11
C MET A 217 18.83 3.67 13.66
N SER A 218 18.93 2.67 12.77
CA SER A 218 18.68 2.84 11.34
C SER A 218 17.18 2.87 10.98
N PRO A 219 16.68 3.93 10.33
CA PRO A 219 15.30 3.99 9.83
C PRO A 219 14.97 2.91 8.80
N THR A 220 15.92 2.54 7.94
CA THR A 220 15.70 1.52 6.90
C THR A 220 15.50 0.14 7.51
N VAL A 221 16.22 -0.19 8.58
CA VAL A 221 16.07 -1.45 9.31
C VAL A 221 14.71 -1.52 10.02
N ARG A 222 14.23 -0.40 10.57
CA ARG A 222 12.87 -0.29 11.14
C ARG A 222 11.80 -0.54 10.09
N LEU A 223 11.95 0.07 8.91
CA LEU A 223 11.04 -0.14 7.80
C LEU A 223 11.05 -1.61 7.34
N CYS A 224 12.22 -2.24 7.22
CA CYS A 224 12.29 -3.67 6.91
C CYS A 224 11.51 -4.51 7.93
N ALA A 225 11.70 -4.23 9.23
CA ALA A 225 11.00 -4.95 10.29
C ALA A 225 9.48 -4.76 10.20
N LEU A 226 9.00 -3.54 9.90
CA LEU A 226 7.58 -3.22 9.73
C LEU A 226 6.99 -3.98 8.54
N LEU A 227 7.68 -3.99 7.40
CA LEU A 227 7.25 -4.67 6.18
C LEU A 227 7.47 -6.20 6.21
N GLY A 228 8.14 -6.73 7.23
CA GLY A 228 8.49 -8.15 7.32
C GLY A 228 9.61 -8.59 6.37
N LEU A 229 10.41 -7.64 5.90
CA LEU A 229 11.63 -7.87 5.13
C LEU A 229 12.79 -8.23 6.06
N LYS A 230 13.80 -8.90 5.51
CA LYS A 230 15.07 -9.11 6.22
C LYS A 230 15.66 -7.78 6.65
N LEU A 231 16.22 -7.73 7.85
CA LEU A 231 16.69 -6.49 8.48
C LEU A 231 17.81 -5.79 7.70
N ASP A 232 18.53 -6.51 6.84
CA ASP A 232 19.59 -6.01 5.98
C ASP A 232 19.15 -5.77 4.53
N PHE A 233 17.87 -5.99 4.20
CA PHE A 233 17.36 -5.91 2.84
C PHE A 233 17.64 -4.55 2.17
N LEU A 234 17.49 -3.48 2.94
CA LEU A 234 17.68 -2.09 2.50
C LEU A 234 19.10 -1.55 2.72
N ASP A 235 20.04 -2.34 3.25
CA ASP A 235 21.44 -1.91 3.42
C ASP A 235 22.05 -1.51 2.06
N ARG A 236 21.52 -2.07 0.95
CA ARG A 236 21.94 -1.74 -0.41
C ARG A 236 21.65 -0.30 -0.85
N LEU A 237 20.72 0.41 -0.19
CA LEU A 237 20.47 1.83 -0.46
C LEU A 237 21.72 2.69 -0.18
N GLU A 238 22.58 2.26 0.75
CA GLU A 238 23.82 2.97 1.11
C GLU A 238 24.83 3.01 -0.05
N THR A 239 24.67 2.13 -1.04
CA THR A 239 25.56 2.07 -2.21
C THR A 239 25.05 2.91 -3.39
N ILE A 240 23.83 3.44 -3.30
CA ILE A 240 23.21 4.25 -4.35
C ILE A 240 23.55 5.73 -4.12
N PRO A 241 24.05 6.45 -5.14
CA PRO A 241 24.27 7.89 -5.06
C PRO A 241 23.01 8.66 -4.65
N GLU A 242 23.17 9.71 -3.83
CA GLU A 242 22.03 10.46 -3.25
C GLU A 242 21.17 11.12 -4.33
N ASP A 243 21.78 11.63 -5.39
CA ASP A 243 21.10 12.19 -6.58
C ASP A 243 20.23 11.16 -7.30
N HIS A 244 20.59 9.87 -7.24
CA HIS A 244 19.78 8.80 -7.82
C HIS A 244 18.63 8.37 -6.90
N LEU A 245 18.82 8.45 -5.58
CA LEU A 245 17.80 8.05 -4.61
C LEU A 245 16.54 8.91 -4.73
N ASP A 246 16.69 10.21 -4.97
CA ASP A 246 15.59 11.18 -5.04
C ASP A 246 14.69 11.04 -6.28
N HIS A 247 15.10 10.27 -7.28
CA HIS A 247 14.31 10.04 -8.49
C HIS A 247 13.15 9.03 -8.31
N ARG A 248 13.07 8.35 -7.18
CA ARG A 248 12.06 7.31 -6.91
C ARG A 248 11.58 7.36 -5.46
N SER A 249 10.38 6.86 -5.22
CA SER A 249 9.89 6.62 -3.86
C SER A 249 10.59 5.42 -3.21
N LEU A 250 10.51 5.30 -1.89
CA LEU A 250 11.05 4.13 -1.19
C LEU A 250 10.28 2.84 -1.55
N CYS A 251 8.97 2.95 -1.77
CA CYS A 251 8.16 1.84 -2.29
C CYS A 251 8.72 1.33 -3.63
N ASP A 252 9.04 2.23 -4.55
CA ASP A 252 9.64 1.89 -5.84
C ASP A 252 10.98 1.15 -5.68
N TRP A 253 11.86 1.64 -4.81
CA TRP A 253 13.15 0.99 -4.55
C TRP A 253 12.98 -0.43 -4.00
N ILE A 254 12.08 -0.62 -3.04
CA ILE A 254 11.77 -1.95 -2.48
C ILE A 254 11.28 -2.89 -3.59
N THR A 255 10.32 -2.45 -4.41
CA THR A 255 9.80 -3.25 -5.53
C THR A 255 10.90 -3.61 -6.53
N ILE A 256 11.77 -2.67 -6.90
CA ILE A 256 12.92 -2.94 -7.79
C ILE A 256 13.84 -4.00 -7.19
N PHE A 257 14.13 -3.93 -5.88
CA PHE A 257 14.99 -4.91 -5.22
C PHE A 257 14.36 -6.30 -5.16
N LEU A 258 13.06 -6.40 -4.87
CA LEU A 258 12.32 -7.66 -4.92
C LEU A 258 12.35 -8.26 -6.33
N GLN A 259 12.11 -7.46 -7.37
CA GLN A 259 12.17 -7.89 -8.77
C GLN A 259 13.58 -8.37 -9.16
N ASN A 260 14.62 -7.65 -8.77
CA ASN A 260 16.00 -8.03 -9.07
C ASN A 260 16.41 -9.33 -8.37
N ASN A 261 16.02 -9.51 -7.12
CA ASN A 261 16.27 -10.76 -6.40
C ASN A 261 15.48 -11.91 -7.05
N SER A 262 14.21 -11.67 -7.40
CA SER A 262 13.37 -12.66 -8.13
C SER A 262 14.03 -13.09 -9.45
N ARG A 263 14.59 -12.18 -10.24
CA ARG A 263 15.29 -12.54 -11.50
C ARG A 263 16.41 -13.56 -11.29
N SER A 264 17.07 -13.53 -10.13
CA SER A 264 18.16 -14.45 -9.77
C SER A 264 17.67 -15.82 -9.29
N VAL A 265 16.36 -15.99 -9.05
CA VAL A 265 15.75 -17.26 -8.63
C VAL A 265 15.43 -18.14 -9.85
N ASN A 266 15.67 -19.45 -9.73
CA ASN A 266 15.36 -20.44 -10.77
C ASN A 266 13.87 -20.42 -11.17
N ALA A 267 13.58 -20.64 -12.45
CA ALA A 267 12.23 -20.62 -13.01
C ALA A 267 11.27 -21.60 -12.31
N GLU A 268 11.75 -22.80 -11.99
CA GLU A 268 10.98 -23.83 -11.26
C GLU A 268 10.40 -23.30 -9.93
N LYS A 269 11.18 -22.50 -9.18
CA LYS A 269 10.76 -21.92 -7.90
C LYS A 269 9.77 -20.76 -8.05
N LYS A 270 9.59 -20.23 -9.26
CA LYS A 270 8.66 -19.11 -9.55
C LYS A 270 7.25 -19.58 -9.92
N THR A 271 7.06 -20.88 -10.08
CA THR A 271 5.79 -21.48 -10.52
C THR A 271 4.67 -21.36 -9.50
N SER A 272 5.04 -21.32 -8.22
CA SER A 272 4.11 -21.26 -7.10
C SER A 272 4.72 -20.44 -5.97
N LEU A 273 3.88 -19.73 -5.24
CA LEU A 273 4.32 -18.98 -4.08
C LEU A 273 4.63 -19.94 -2.93
N LYS A 274 5.91 -20.04 -2.56
CA LYS A 274 6.39 -20.82 -1.43
C LYS A 274 7.19 -19.97 -0.46
N LEU A 275 7.35 -20.47 0.76
CA LEU A 275 8.16 -19.85 1.81
C LEU A 275 9.59 -19.59 1.32
N GLU A 276 10.21 -20.56 0.63
CA GLU A 276 11.59 -20.44 0.16
C GLU A 276 11.73 -19.35 -0.92
N LEU A 277 10.69 -19.13 -1.73
CA LEU A 277 10.68 -18.04 -2.71
C LEU A 277 10.69 -16.69 -1.99
N LEU A 278 9.78 -16.49 -1.03
CA LEU A 278 9.71 -15.24 -0.25
C LEU A 278 11.00 -14.96 0.52
N ASP A 279 11.58 -15.99 1.13
CA ASP A 279 12.90 -15.91 1.78
C ASP A 279 14.00 -15.50 0.79
N SER A 280 14.03 -16.12 -0.40
CA SER A 280 15.04 -15.83 -1.41
C SER A 280 14.95 -14.41 -2.00
N ILE A 281 13.74 -13.84 -2.08
CA ILE A 281 13.56 -12.48 -2.62
C ILE A 281 13.73 -11.39 -1.58
N GLY A 282 13.72 -11.71 -0.27
CA GLY A 282 14.09 -10.77 0.79
C GLY A 282 13.17 -10.69 2.00
N PHE A 283 12.14 -11.52 2.10
CA PHE A 283 11.28 -11.57 3.30
C PHE A 283 11.93 -12.37 4.42
N ASP A 284 11.65 -12.00 5.66
CA ASP A 284 11.97 -12.83 6.82
C ASP A 284 10.96 -14.00 6.88
N PRO A 285 11.41 -15.27 6.76
CA PRO A 285 10.51 -16.43 6.78
C PRO A 285 9.73 -16.59 8.08
N LEU A 286 10.17 -15.96 9.18
CA LEU A 286 9.48 -15.98 10.47
C LEU A 286 8.45 -14.85 10.62
N SER A 287 8.44 -13.89 9.69
CA SER A 287 7.50 -12.77 9.74
C SER A 287 6.06 -13.21 9.51
N THR A 288 5.13 -12.61 10.26
CA THR A 288 3.69 -12.76 10.01
C THR A 288 3.29 -12.26 8.62
N THR A 289 4.05 -11.33 8.03
CA THR A 289 3.87 -10.86 6.65
C THR A 289 3.84 -12.01 5.65
N VAL A 290 4.77 -12.97 5.78
CA VAL A 290 4.85 -14.11 4.86
C VAL A 290 3.55 -14.91 4.89
N LYS A 291 2.97 -15.11 6.08
CA LYS A 291 1.67 -15.77 6.23
C LYS A 291 0.55 -14.96 5.56
N THR A 292 0.56 -13.64 5.68
CA THR A 292 -0.40 -12.76 5.01
C THR A 292 -0.31 -12.85 3.49
N ILE A 293 0.90 -12.79 2.92
CA ILE A 293 1.11 -12.88 1.47
C ILE A 293 0.63 -14.25 0.96
N MET A 294 1.00 -15.34 1.64
CA MET A 294 0.56 -16.70 1.27
C MET A 294 -0.96 -16.88 1.42
N ALA A 295 -1.56 -16.32 2.47
CA ALA A 295 -3.02 -16.37 2.65
C ALA A 295 -3.74 -15.64 1.52
N ARG A 296 -3.25 -14.45 1.13
CA ARG A 296 -3.78 -13.65 0.01
C ARG A 296 -3.68 -14.38 -1.33
N SER A 297 -2.54 -15.01 -1.62
CA SER A 297 -2.36 -15.76 -2.86
C SER A 297 -3.28 -16.98 -2.95
N SER A 298 -3.58 -17.60 -1.81
CA SER A 298 -4.39 -18.83 -1.73
C SER A 298 -5.89 -18.56 -1.88
N LYS A 299 -6.33 -17.30 -1.96
CA LYS A 299 -7.75 -16.95 -2.12
C LYS A 299 -8.20 -17.14 -3.56
N GLY A 300 -9.22 -17.97 -3.72
CA GLY A 300 -9.78 -18.32 -5.02
C GLY A 300 -8.71 -18.89 -5.95
N ASN A 301 -8.76 -18.46 -7.20
CA ASN A 301 -7.95 -18.92 -8.33
C ASN A 301 -6.93 -17.87 -8.79
N THR A 302 -6.73 -16.80 -8.02
CA THR A 302 -5.84 -15.67 -8.37
C THR A 302 -4.36 -16.04 -8.43
N GLN A 303 -3.91 -17.04 -7.67
CA GLN A 303 -2.51 -17.54 -7.71
C GLN A 303 -2.06 -18.01 -9.09
N CYS A 304 -2.98 -18.43 -9.96
CA CYS A 304 -2.68 -18.88 -11.31
C CYS A 304 -2.42 -17.70 -12.28
N HIS A 305 -2.91 -16.50 -11.95
CA HIS A 305 -2.91 -15.31 -12.80
C HIS A 305 -1.82 -14.29 -12.46
N ILE A 306 -1.37 -14.30 -11.20
CA ILE A 306 -0.37 -13.39 -10.66
C ILE A 306 0.91 -14.20 -10.48
N ALA A 307 2.02 -13.69 -11.02
CA ALA A 307 3.30 -14.36 -10.88
C ALA A 307 3.66 -14.52 -9.38
N ALA A 308 4.27 -15.64 -9.00
CA ALA A 308 4.52 -15.94 -7.59
C ALA A 308 5.25 -14.80 -6.86
N CYS A 309 6.29 -14.21 -7.47
CA CYS A 309 7.03 -13.09 -6.88
C CYS A 309 6.25 -11.77 -6.85
N GLU A 310 5.25 -11.59 -7.72
CA GLU A 310 4.46 -10.35 -7.80
C GLU A 310 3.57 -10.17 -6.56
N TRP A 311 3.18 -11.25 -5.87
CA TRP A 311 2.46 -11.18 -4.61
C TRP A 311 3.18 -10.36 -3.54
N ALA A 312 4.52 -10.39 -3.54
CA ALA A 312 5.31 -9.55 -2.66
C ALA A 312 5.18 -8.06 -3.01
N GLU A 313 5.23 -7.72 -4.29
CA GLU A 313 5.10 -6.34 -4.77
C GLU A 313 3.72 -5.77 -4.44
N ILE A 314 2.68 -6.57 -4.67
CA ILE A 314 1.29 -6.24 -4.33
C ILE A 314 1.17 -5.94 -2.83
N PHE A 315 1.76 -6.78 -1.99
CA PHE A 315 1.74 -6.57 -0.54
C PHE A 315 2.45 -5.27 -0.15
N ILE A 316 3.66 -5.00 -0.67
CA ILE A 316 4.40 -3.78 -0.34
C ILE A 316 3.59 -2.54 -0.76
N GLN A 317 3.05 -2.51 -1.97
CA GLN A 317 2.22 -1.39 -2.45
C GLN A 317 0.99 -1.16 -1.58
N ASP A 318 0.34 -2.24 -1.13
CA ASP A 318 -0.82 -2.18 -0.24
C ASP A 318 -0.44 -1.63 1.15
N GLU A 319 0.71 -2.01 1.70
CA GLU A 319 1.22 -1.47 2.98
C GLU A 319 1.54 0.03 2.88
N PHE A 320 2.22 0.47 1.82
CA PHE A 320 2.48 1.92 1.64
C PHE A 320 1.20 2.72 1.44
N ARG A 321 0.14 2.10 0.91
CA ARG A 321 -1.16 2.76 0.71
C ARG A 321 -2.03 2.79 1.96
N TYR A 322 -2.04 1.72 2.75
CA TYR A 322 -3.02 1.50 3.81
C TYR A 322 -2.45 1.18 5.20
N ASN A 323 -1.15 1.15 5.40
CA ASN A 323 -0.59 1.05 6.76
C ASN A 323 -0.58 2.45 7.40
N PRO A 324 -1.23 2.71 8.55
CA PRO A 324 -1.25 4.03 9.19
C PRO A 324 0.12 4.60 9.58
N LEU A 325 1.17 3.77 9.63
CA LEU A 325 2.53 4.21 9.89
C LEU A 325 3.32 4.55 8.62
N LEU A 326 2.88 4.07 7.45
CA LEU A 326 3.54 4.30 6.16
C LEU A 326 2.77 5.28 5.27
N SER A 327 1.45 5.17 5.30
CA SER A 327 0.57 5.92 4.42
C SER A 327 0.58 7.40 4.81
N SER A 328 0.93 8.23 3.83
CA SER A 328 0.77 9.68 3.89
C SER A 328 -0.66 10.13 3.59
N LEU A 329 -1.51 9.21 3.10
CA LEU A 329 -2.92 9.46 2.88
C LEU A 329 -3.58 9.55 4.25
N TYR A 330 -3.62 10.75 4.81
CA TYR A 330 -4.40 11.04 6.01
C TYR A 330 -5.83 10.51 5.77
N LEU A 331 -6.19 9.55 6.62
CA LEU A 331 -7.22 8.54 6.45
C LEU A 331 -8.45 9.09 5.73
N TRP A 332 -8.68 8.63 4.49
CA TRP A 332 -10.02 8.62 3.95
C TRP A 332 -10.85 7.80 4.93
N GLN A 333 -11.72 8.46 5.70
CA GLN A 333 -12.56 7.81 6.68
C GLN A 333 -13.46 6.85 5.92
N PHE A 334 -13.05 5.58 5.87
CA PHE A 334 -13.95 4.49 5.61
C PHE A 334 -14.71 4.21 6.92
N PRO A 335 -16.04 3.96 6.88
CA PRO A 335 -16.90 3.95 5.70
C PRO A 335 -17.10 5.35 5.11
N PHE A 336 -17.21 5.45 3.78
CA PHE A 336 -17.57 6.71 3.11
C PHE A 336 -18.96 7.14 3.58
N GLN A 337 -19.12 8.30 4.21
CA GLN A 337 -20.34 8.64 4.95
C GLN A 337 -20.66 7.56 5.99
N SER A 338 -19.85 7.51 7.06
CA SER A 338 -19.79 6.44 8.08
C SER A 338 -21.13 5.98 8.66
N ASP A 339 -22.15 6.84 8.62
CA ASP A 339 -23.48 6.56 9.14
C ASP A 339 -24.28 5.58 8.26
N LEU A 340 -23.85 5.34 7.01
CA LEU A 340 -24.56 4.55 6.01
C LEU A 340 -23.79 3.27 5.65
N THR A 341 -23.95 2.25 6.49
CA THR A 341 -23.44 0.90 6.21
C THR A 341 -24.56 -0.03 5.73
N ASN A 342 -24.22 -0.94 4.81
CA ASN A 342 -25.09 -1.94 4.20
C ASN A 342 -26.38 -1.38 3.55
N SER A 343 -26.36 -0.08 3.22
CA SER A 343 -27.45 0.68 2.63
C SER A 343 -26.92 1.47 1.42
N TRP A 344 -27.72 1.59 0.37
CA TRP A 344 -27.37 2.37 -0.82
C TRP A 344 -27.48 3.87 -0.55
N PHE A 345 -26.52 4.64 -1.06
CA PHE A 345 -26.53 6.10 -1.04
C PHE A 345 -25.87 6.65 -2.31
N GLN A 346 -26.00 7.96 -2.51
CA GLN A 346 -25.37 8.68 -3.63
C GLN A 346 -24.59 9.86 -3.07
N LEU A 347 -23.48 10.20 -3.72
CA LEU A 347 -22.77 11.42 -3.40
C LEU A 347 -23.47 12.61 -4.07
N PRO A 348 -23.44 13.80 -3.44
CA PRO A 348 -23.87 15.01 -4.11
C PRO A 348 -23.07 15.18 -5.41
N PRO A 349 -23.70 15.70 -6.48
CA PRO A 349 -22.96 16.01 -7.69
C PRO A 349 -21.84 17.01 -7.37
N LEU A 350 -20.65 16.73 -7.90
CA LEU A 350 -19.47 17.60 -7.84
C LEU A 350 -19.72 18.81 -8.74
N THR A 351 -20.61 19.71 -8.32
CA THR A 351 -20.78 21.00 -8.97
C THR A 351 -19.87 21.98 -8.24
N ASP A 352 -18.88 22.51 -8.96
CA ASP A 352 -18.21 23.73 -8.56
C ASP A 352 -19.27 24.84 -8.60
N ASP A 353 -19.29 25.71 -7.60
CA ASP A 353 -20.32 26.74 -7.45
C ASP A 353 -20.29 27.70 -8.66
N GLY A 354 -21.13 27.44 -9.65
CA GLY A 354 -21.41 28.28 -10.80
C GLY A 354 -20.66 27.90 -12.06
N GLU A 355 -21.28 27.05 -12.91
CA GLU A 355 -21.60 27.38 -14.31
C GLU A 355 -22.26 26.19 -15.04
N SER A 356 -23.24 26.54 -15.90
CA SER A 356 -23.92 25.73 -16.94
C SER A 356 -25.12 24.85 -16.52
N GLU A 357 -26.33 25.40 -16.71
CA GLU A 357 -27.62 24.68 -16.79
C GLU A 357 -27.71 23.69 -18.00
N ASN A 358 -26.62 23.47 -18.75
CA ASN A 358 -26.58 22.60 -19.93
C ASN A 358 -25.59 21.43 -19.81
N ASP A 359 -25.01 21.19 -18.64
CA ASP A 359 -24.16 20.00 -18.45
C ASP A 359 -25.06 18.75 -18.32
N PRO A 360 -24.77 17.65 -19.04
CA PRO A 360 -25.55 16.44 -18.93
C PRO A 360 -25.55 15.96 -17.47
N ASP A 361 -26.74 15.56 -17.01
CA ASP A 361 -27.07 15.13 -15.65
C ASP A 361 -25.87 14.41 -14.97
N PRO A 362 -25.35 14.91 -13.84
CA PRO A 362 -24.17 14.34 -13.21
C PRO A 362 -24.41 12.84 -12.93
N PHE A 363 -23.51 11.99 -13.41
CA PHE A 363 -23.65 10.53 -13.32
C PHE A 363 -23.95 10.08 -11.88
N HIS A 364 -25.18 9.62 -11.66
CA HIS A 364 -25.64 9.18 -10.35
C HIS A 364 -25.13 7.77 -10.04
N VAL A 365 -23.87 7.66 -9.62
CA VAL A 365 -23.27 6.40 -9.17
C VAL A 365 -23.81 6.03 -7.79
N SER A 366 -24.34 4.81 -7.66
CA SER A 366 -24.86 4.31 -6.38
C SER A 366 -23.76 3.64 -5.57
N ILE A 367 -23.61 4.03 -4.30
CA ILE A 367 -22.52 3.58 -3.44
C ILE A 367 -23.09 2.79 -2.26
N MET A 368 -22.37 1.74 -1.84
CA MET A 368 -22.64 1.02 -0.60
C MET A 368 -21.34 0.71 0.13
N ASN A 369 -21.30 0.98 1.44
CA ASN A 369 -20.29 0.42 2.32
C ASN A 369 -20.77 -0.94 2.84
N VAL A 370 -20.16 -2.03 2.40
CA VAL A 370 -20.53 -3.39 2.81
C VAL A 370 -19.65 -3.82 3.96
N VAL A 371 -20.27 -4.13 5.11
CA VAL A 371 -19.56 -4.69 6.27
C VAL A 371 -19.94 -6.17 6.37
N THR A 372 -18.96 -7.05 6.16
CA THR A 372 -19.20 -8.49 6.09
C THR A 372 -18.04 -9.30 6.68
N LYS A 373 -18.24 -10.62 6.76
CA LYS A 373 -17.21 -11.59 7.10
C LYS A 373 -16.63 -12.18 5.82
N GLU A 374 -15.35 -12.48 5.82
CA GLU A 374 -14.63 -13.00 4.65
C GLU A 374 -15.33 -14.21 4.01
N TRP A 375 -15.74 -15.18 4.82
CA TRP A 375 -16.42 -16.38 4.34
C TRP A 375 -17.83 -16.15 3.79
N ARG A 376 -18.45 -14.99 4.05
CA ARG A 376 -19.76 -14.60 3.52
C ARG A 376 -19.67 -13.55 2.42
N ALA A 377 -18.50 -12.96 2.17
CA ALA A 377 -18.36 -11.78 1.33
C ALA A 377 -19.01 -11.97 -0.05
N SER A 378 -18.71 -13.06 -0.75
CA SER A 378 -19.34 -13.37 -2.05
C SER A 378 -20.86 -13.43 -1.93
N LYS A 379 -21.39 -14.25 -1.02
CA LYS A 379 -22.85 -14.42 -0.83
C LYS A 379 -23.56 -13.10 -0.49
N ASP A 380 -22.98 -12.31 0.41
CA ASP A 380 -23.56 -11.04 0.83
C ASP A 380 -23.54 -10.04 -0.33
N ILE A 381 -22.44 -9.94 -1.09
CA ILE A 381 -22.33 -9.07 -2.27
C ILE A 381 -23.34 -9.47 -3.35
N HIS A 382 -23.46 -10.76 -3.67
CA HIS A 382 -24.48 -11.27 -4.60
C HIS A 382 -25.88 -10.83 -4.15
N SER A 383 -26.24 -11.05 -2.89
CA SER A 383 -27.57 -10.67 -2.39
C SER A 383 -27.85 -9.17 -2.50
N LYS A 384 -26.83 -8.31 -2.33
CA LYS A 384 -26.99 -6.86 -2.43
C LYS A 384 -27.11 -6.37 -3.87
N LEU A 385 -26.46 -7.07 -4.80
CA LEU A 385 -26.45 -6.73 -6.22
C LEU A 385 -27.63 -7.32 -6.98
N ASP A 386 -28.05 -8.55 -6.68
CA ASP A 386 -29.19 -9.20 -7.33
C ASP A 386 -30.49 -8.40 -7.15
N ASP A 387 -30.70 -7.86 -5.95
CA ASP A 387 -31.84 -7.01 -5.63
C ASP A 387 -31.77 -5.64 -6.33
N PHE A 388 -30.56 -5.19 -6.71
CA PHE A 388 -30.29 -3.84 -7.20
C PHE A 388 -30.17 -3.77 -8.73
N LEU A 389 -29.57 -4.79 -9.34
CA LEU A 389 -29.41 -4.94 -10.78
C LEU A 389 -30.70 -5.51 -11.36
N SER A 390 -31.70 -4.66 -11.54
CA SER A 390 -32.86 -5.02 -12.36
C SER A 390 -32.37 -5.37 -13.77
N GLN A 391 -32.65 -6.60 -14.25
CA GLN A 391 -32.33 -7.01 -15.61
C GLN A 391 -33.03 -6.07 -16.61
N ARG A 392 -32.35 -5.01 -17.04
CA ARG A 392 -32.76 -4.24 -18.20
C ARG A 392 -32.46 -5.11 -19.42
N ASN A 393 -33.49 -5.41 -20.20
CA ASN A 393 -33.32 -6.14 -21.45
C ASN A 393 -32.27 -5.42 -22.32
N GLY A 394 -31.26 -6.15 -22.79
CA GLY A 394 -30.21 -5.60 -23.64
C GLY A 394 -29.04 -4.92 -22.92
N THR A 395 -28.86 -5.10 -21.61
CA THR A 395 -27.65 -4.64 -20.90
C THR A 395 -26.76 -5.80 -20.46
N THR A 396 -25.45 -5.66 -20.64
CA THR A 396 -24.41 -6.55 -20.10
C THR A 396 -23.82 -5.93 -18.84
N VAL A 397 -23.68 -6.73 -17.78
CA VAL A 397 -23.03 -6.29 -16.53
C VAL A 397 -21.57 -6.74 -16.52
N LEU A 398 -20.67 -5.79 -16.25
CA LEU A 398 -19.24 -6.03 -16.12
C LEU A 398 -18.75 -5.56 -14.75
N TYR A 399 -17.80 -6.29 -14.18
CA TYR A 399 -17.28 -6.06 -12.84
C TYR A 399 -15.79 -5.76 -12.88
N HIS A 400 -15.35 -4.82 -12.04
CA HIS A 400 -13.95 -4.54 -11.80
C HIS A 400 -13.65 -4.63 -10.30
N GLY A 401 -12.76 -5.56 -9.92
CA GLY A 401 -12.26 -5.68 -8.56
C GLY A 401 -11.02 -4.80 -8.36
N THR A 402 -11.02 -3.96 -7.33
CA THR A 402 -9.94 -3.02 -7.05
C THR A 402 -9.85 -2.68 -5.57
N ASP A 403 -9.06 -1.68 -5.21
CA ASP A 403 -8.93 -1.16 -3.86
C ASP A 403 -9.70 0.17 -3.66
N HIS A 404 -9.99 0.54 -2.41
CA HIS A 404 -10.80 1.72 -2.06
C HIS A 404 -10.26 3.00 -2.71
N HIS A 405 -8.95 3.24 -2.64
CA HIS A 405 -8.32 4.43 -3.22
C HIS A 405 -8.50 4.48 -4.73
N SER A 406 -8.24 3.37 -5.43
CA SER A 406 -8.44 3.27 -6.87
C SER A 406 -9.91 3.47 -7.26
N ALA A 407 -10.85 2.91 -6.49
CA ALA A 407 -12.29 3.10 -6.73
C ALA A 407 -12.72 4.57 -6.57
N VAL A 408 -12.20 5.29 -5.57
CA VAL A 408 -12.43 6.73 -5.40
C VAL A 408 -11.85 7.53 -6.56
N ASN A 409 -10.64 7.19 -7.00
CA ASN A 409 -10.02 7.87 -8.13
C ASN A 409 -10.85 7.66 -9.41
N ILE A 410 -11.31 6.44 -9.69
CA ILE A 410 -12.17 6.15 -10.84
C ILE A 410 -13.50 6.93 -10.74
N LEU A 411 -14.12 6.95 -9.56
CA LEU A 411 -15.34 7.71 -9.33
C LEU A 411 -15.18 9.21 -9.60
N ARG A 412 -14.03 9.80 -9.24
CA ARG A 412 -13.80 11.25 -9.29
C ARG A 412 -13.12 11.75 -10.57
N GLN A 413 -12.27 10.92 -11.17
CA GLN A 413 -11.37 11.31 -12.27
C GLN A 413 -11.60 10.48 -13.53
N GLY A 414 -12.45 9.45 -13.47
CA GLY A 414 -12.67 8.51 -14.55
C GLY A 414 -11.60 7.41 -14.65
N ILE A 415 -11.69 6.60 -15.70
CA ILE A 415 -10.77 5.50 -15.94
C ILE A 415 -9.50 6.05 -16.59
N ASP A 416 -8.37 6.02 -15.86
CA ASP A 416 -7.04 6.29 -16.42
C ASP A 416 -6.36 4.97 -16.80
N LEU A 417 -6.20 4.69 -18.10
CA LEU A 417 -5.57 3.44 -18.54
C LEU A 417 -4.08 3.39 -18.17
N ASN A 418 -3.42 4.53 -17.94
CA ASN A 418 -2.01 4.61 -17.57
C ASN A 418 -1.75 4.16 -16.13
N ALA A 419 -2.79 4.08 -15.31
CA ALA A 419 -2.74 3.46 -13.98
C ALA A 419 -2.72 1.91 -14.04
N GLY A 420 -2.90 1.32 -15.23
CA GLY A 420 -2.86 -0.12 -15.44
C GLY A 420 -1.54 -0.75 -14.98
N LYS A 421 -1.60 -1.99 -14.48
CA LYS A 421 -0.40 -2.73 -14.08
C LYS A 421 0.41 -3.19 -15.29
N GLN A 422 1.70 -3.43 -15.06
CA GLN A 422 2.58 -4.03 -16.06
C GLN A 422 2.28 -5.51 -16.25
N ASN A 423 2.64 -6.02 -17.43
CA ASN A 423 2.69 -7.45 -17.72
C ASN A 423 1.37 -8.16 -17.39
N ARG A 424 0.27 -7.63 -17.94
CA ARG A 424 -1.05 -8.27 -17.92
C ARG A 424 -1.29 -9.01 -19.24
N ASP A 425 -2.41 -9.69 -19.35
CA ASP A 425 -2.67 -10.59 -20.50
C ASP A 425 -2.75 -9.83 -21.82
N PHE A 426 -3.38 -8.66 -21.80
CA PHE A 426 -3.75 -7.89 -22.99
C PHE A 426 -3.20 -6.45 -23.00
N SER A 427 -2.48 -6.05 -21.95
CA SER A 427 -1.90 -4.71 -21.82
C SER A 427 -0.69 -4.71 -20.88
N SER A 428 0.08 -3.61 -20.94
CA SER A 428 1.15 -3.34 -19.98
C SER A 428 1.23 -1.83 -19.77
N ARG A 429 0.85 -1.37 -18.57
CA ARG A 429 0.71 0.06 -18.20
C ARG A 429 -0.37 0.84 -18.95
N SER A 430 -1.26 0.18 -19.68
CA SER A 430 -2.20 0.87 -20.58
C SER A 430 -3.46 0.00 -20.77
N GLY A 431 -4.20 -0.23 -19.70
CA GLY A 431 -5.41 -1.04 -19.80
C GLY A 431 -6.23 -1.15 -18.52
N PHE A 432 -7.54 -1.32 -18.70
CA PHE A 432 -8.53 -1.47 -17.62
C PHE A 432 -9.28 -2.79 -17.77
N TYR A 433 -9.17 -3.64 -16.76
CA TYR A 433 -9.66 -5.03 -16.81
C TYR A 433 -11.03 -5.19 -16.16
N LEU A 434 -11.91 -5.88 -16.85
CA LEU A 434 -13.28 -6.16 -16.47
C LEU A 434 -13.55 -7.66 -16.64
N THR A 435 -14.51 -8.19 -15.88
CA THR A 435 -15.00 -9.57 -16.03
C THR A 435 -16.52 -9.61 -16.01
N LYS A 436 -17.10 -10.61 -16.67
CA LYS A 436 -18.53 -10.94 -16.58
C LYS A 436 -18.84 -11.73 -15.32
N ASN A 437 -17.83 -12.27 -14.65
CA ASN A 437 -17.97 -13.10 -13.46
C ASN A 437 -17.73 -12.28 -12.18
N MET A 438 -18.80 -12.03 -11.43
CA MET A 438 -18.72 -11.29 -10.17
C MET A 438 -17.77 -11.93 -9.15
N ASP A 439 -17.74 -13.27 -9.05
CA ASP A 439 -16.87 -13.96 -8.09
C ASP A 439 -15.39 -13.80 -8.45
N GLU A 440 -15.04 -13.67 -9.73
CA GLU A 440 -13.67 -13.38 -10.15
C GLU A 440 -13.24 -11.97 -9.73
N ALA A 441 -14.11 -10.96 -9.90
CA ALA A 441 -13.84 -9.60 -9.44
C ALA A 441 -13.71 -9.54 -7.90
N ILE A 442 -14.59 -10.23 -7.18
CA ILE A 442 -14.54 -10.31 -5.70
C ILE A 442 -13.24 -10.98 -5.26
N ASN A 443 -12.92 -12.15 -5.80
CA ASN A 443 -11.70 -12.87 -5.47
C ASN A 443 -10.46 -12.01 -5.76
N TRP A 444 -10.41 -11.32 -6.91
CA TRP A 444 -9.32 -10.42 -7.26
C TRP A 444 -9.13 -9.31 -6.21
N ALA A 445 -10.20 -8.61 -5.84
CA ALA A 445 -10.12 -7.53 -4.85
C ALA A 445 -9.69 -8.06 -3.46
N LEU A 446 -10.33 -9.14 -2.98
CA LEU A 446 -10.03 -9.73 -1.67
C LEU A 446 -8.62 -10.32 -1.56
N SER A 447 -8.02 -10.72 -2.68
CA SER A 447 -6.65 -11.22 -2.74
C SER A 447 -5.61 -10.11 -2.78
N THR A 448 -5.87 -9.02 -3.50
CA THR A 448 -4.82 -8.06 -3.86
C THR A 448 -4.70 -6.86 -2.93
N THR A 449 -5.68 -6.63 -2.04
CA THR A 449 -5.64 -5.49 -1.12
C THR A 449 -6.28 -5.78 0.24
N ALA A 450 -5.87 -5.03 1.27
CA ALA A 450 -6.54 -4.97 2.56
C ALA A 450 -7.87 -4.18 2.52
N LYS A 451 -8.08 -3.33 1.50
CA LYS A 451 -9.23 -2.44 1.38
C LYS A 451 -9.94 -2.66 0.03
N PRO A 452 -10.69 -3.76 -0.12
CA PRO A 452 -11.25 -4.15 -1.40
C PRO A 452 -12.50 -3.37 -1.77
N ALA A 453 -12.67 -3.08 -3.05
CA ALA A 453 -13.84 -2.45 -3.64
C ALA A 453 -14.22 -3.14 -4.96
N ILE A 454 -15.52 -3.13 -5.28
CA ILE A 454 -16.07 -3.67 -6.52
C ILE A 454 -16.81 -2.56 -7.25
N LEU A 455 -16.43 -2.31 -8.50
CA LEU A 455 -17.14 -1.41 -9.41
C LEU A 455 -18.01 -2.27 -10.33
N VAL A 456 -19.24 -1.80 -10.56
CA VAL A 456 -20.23 -2.46 -11.42
C VAL A 456 -20.59 -1.52 -12.55
N PHE A 457 -20.38 -2.00 -13.78
CA PHE A 457 -20.70 -1.30 -15.01
C PHE A 457 -21.90 -1.97 -15.66
N GLN A 458 -22.93 -1.18 -16.00
CA GLN A 458 -24.09 -1.66 -16.73
C GLN A 458 -24.05 -1.07 -18.14
N VAL A 459 -23.58 -1.87 -19.08
CA VAL A 459 -23.27 -1.45 -20.45
C VAL A 459 -24.40 -1.86 -21.38
N SER A 460 -24.87 -0.96 -22.24
CA SER A 460 -25.85 -1.35 -23.25
C SER A 460 -25.20 -2.25 -24.31
N GLN A 461 -25.99 -3.14 -24.91
CA GLN A 461 -25.49 -3.98 -26.00
C GLN A 461 -25.07 -3.14 -27.21
N GLU A 462 -25.75 -2.01 -27.45
CA GLU A 462 -25.43 -1.07 -28.53
C GLU A 462 -24.03 -0.46 -28.35
N ASP A 463 -23.68 -0.06 -27.12
CA ASP A 463 -22.34 0.50 -26.81
C ASP A 463 -21.23 -0.55 -27.01
N LEU A 464 -21.48 -1.80 -26.61
CA LEU A 464 -20.53 -2.90 -26.82
C LEU A 464 -20.38 -3.28 -28.29
N ASP A 465 -21.48 -3.30 -29.05
CA ASP A 465 -21.49 -3.64 -30.47
C ASP A 465 -20.87 -2.51 -31.32
N GLY A 466 -20.94 -1.26 -30.85
CA GLY A 466 -20.31 -0.11 -31.47
C GLY A 466 -18.78 -0.06 -31.29
N ALA A 467 -18.24 -0.76 -30.29
CA ALA A 467 -16.82 -0.80 -30.00
C ALA A 467 -16.05 -1.69 -30.99
N LYS A 468 -14.85 -1.27 -31.39
CA LYS A 468 -13.92 -2.11 -32.15
C LYS A 468 -13.31 -3.15 -31.22
N LYS A 469 -13.93 -4.32 -31.17
CA LYS A 469 -13.52 -5.44 -30.33
C LYS A 469 -12.57 -6.40 -31.04
N LEU A 470 -11.47 -6.76 -30.37
CA LEU A 470 -10.67 -7.94 -30.71
C LEU A 470 -11.07 -9.11 -29.82
N ASP A 471 -11.75 -10.12 -30.39
CA ASP A 471 -12.14 -11.34 -29.68
C ASP A 471 -11.10 -12.46 -29.87
N LEU A 472 -10.49 -12.91 -28.78
CA LEU A 472 -9.46 -13.94 -28.76
C LEU A 472 -9.99 -15.33 -28.33
N SER A 473 -11.29 -15.45 -28.06
CA SER A 473 -11.89 -16.68 -27.51
C SER A 473 -11.75 -17.90 -28.44
N ASN A 474 -11.70 -17.67 -29.75
CA ASN A 474 -11.61 -18.73 -30.77
C ASN A 474 -10.29 -18.70 -31.57
N ASN A 475 -9.28 -17.94 -31.12
CA ASN A 475 -8.00 -17.81 -31.82
C ASN A 475 -6.84 -18.00 -30.85
N GLU A 476 -6.54 -19.26 -30.52
CA GLU A 476 -5.52 -19.62 -29.53
C GLU A 476 -4.11 -19.17 -29.93
N GLU A 477 -3.75 -19.25 -31.22
CA GLU A 477 -2.45 -18.81 -31.73
C GLU A 477 -2.25 -17.30 -31.50
N ARG A 478 -3.24 -16.50 -31.90
CA ARG A 478 -3.20 -15.05 -31.70
C ARG A 478 -3.26 -14.67 -30.23
N TRP A 479 -4.06 -15.38 -29.44
CA TRP A 479 -4.10 -15.22 -28.00
C TRP A 479 -2.72 -15.44 -27.39
N ARG A 480 -2.04 -16.54 -27.74
CA ARG A 480 -0.73 -16.91 -27.21
C ARG A 480 0.34 -15.90 -27.59
N GLU A 481 0.32 -15.40 -28.83
CA GLU A 481 1.21 -14.33 -29.29
C GLU A 481 1.06 -13.06 -28.43
N ILE A 482 -0.19 -12.59 -28.27
CA ILE A 482 -0.50 -11.36 -27.52
C ILE A 482 -0.11 -11.51 -26.04
N VAL A 483 -0.56 -12.58 -25.39
CA VAL A 483 -0.30 -12.83 -23.96
C VAL A 483 1.18 -12.97 -23.68
N THR A 484 1.91 -13.75 -24.50
CA THR A 484 3.36 -13.91 -24.31
C THR A 484 4.11 -12.58 -24.48
N SER A 485 3.69 -11.76 -25.44
CA SER A 485 4.28 -10.44 -25.70
C SER A 485 4.07 -9.49 -24.50
N PHE A 486 2.83 -9.38 -24.00
CA PHE A 486 2.55 -8.51 -22.85
C PHE A 486 3.12 -9.02 -21.54
N ARG A 487 2.95 -10.31 -21.22
CA ARG A 487 3.42 -10.90 -19.95
C ARG A 487 4.93 -10.93 -19.80
N SER A 488 5.69 -10.99 -20.90
CA SER A 488 7.15 -10.93 -20.86
C SER A 488 7.70 -9.52 -20.59
N GLY A 489 6.86 -8.48 -20.68
CA GLY A 489 7.28 -7.08 -20.68
C GLY A 489 8.04 -6.66 -21.93
N ARG A 490 8.25 -7.58 -22.89
CA ARG A 490 8.92 -7.33 -24.18
C ARG A 490 7.87 -7.04 -25.24
N ARG A 491 7.22 -5.88 -25.11
CA ARG A 491 6.22 -5.43 -26.09
C ARG A 491 6.92 -5.24 -27.44
N THR A 492 6.65 -6.10 -28.42
CA THR A 492 7.13 -5.86 -29.79
C THR A 492 6.34 -4.70 -30.40
N ALA A 493 6.99 -3.86 -31.22
CA ALA A 493 6.30 -2.79 -31.94
C ALA A 493 5.11 -3.34 -32.74
N THR A 494 5.29 -4.51 -33.36
CA THR A 494 4.28 -5.26 -34.10
C THR A 494 3.05 -5.62 -33.26
N THR A 495 3.23 -6.18 -32.06
CA THR A 495 2.09 -6.49 -31.19
C THR A 495 1.36 -5.20 -30.77
N ARG A 496 2.09 -4.12 -30.47
CA ARG A 496 1.48 -2.84 -30.08
C ARG A 496 0.66 -2.23 -31.21
N GLU A 497 1.22 -2.14 -32.41
CA GLU A 497 0.54 -1.59 -33.59
C GLU A 497 -0.71 -2.42 -33.91
N SER A 498 -0.58 -3.74 -33.90
CA SER A 498 -1.68 -4.63 -34.26
C SER A 498 -2.86 -4.63 -33.27
N VAL A 499 -2.65 -4.26 -32.00
CA VAL A 499 -3.76 -4.10 -31.04
C VAL A 499 -4.29 -2.67 -30.95
N SER A 500 -3.51 -1.66 -31.37
CA SER A 500 -3.89 -0.24 -31.24
C SER A 500 -5.10 0.18 -32.07
N ALA A 501 -5.53 -0.65 -33.02
CA ALA A 501 -6.71 -0.39 -33.85
C ALA A 501 -8.06 -0.73 -33.16
N TYR A 502 -8.01 -1.32 -31.97
CA TYR A 502 -9.16 -1.80 -31.22
C TYR A 502 -9.41 -0.95 -29.98
N ASP A 503 -10.67 -0.87 -29.57
CA ASP A 503 -11.08 -0.18 -28.36
C ASP A 503 -10.94 -1.08 -27.12
N LEU A 504 -11.21 -2.38 -27.32
CA LEU A 504 -11.13 -3.40 -26.28
C LEU A 504 -10.67 -4.75 -26.83
N ILE A 505 -10.07 -5.55 -25.96
CA ILE A 505 -9.69 -6.94 -26.20
C ILE A 505 -10.49 -7.83 -25.24
N GLU A 506 -11.15 -8.86 -25.76
CA GLU A 506 -11.85 -9.87 -24.94
C GLU A 506 -11.25 -11.25 -25.19
N GLY A 507 -11.14 -12.05 -24.13
CA GLY A 507 -10.79 -13.46 -24.27
C GLY A 507 -10.44 -14.12 -22.93
N PRO A 508 -9.96 -15.38 -22.98
CA PRO A 508 -9.62 -16.15 -21.80
C PRO A 508 -8.47 -15.52 -21.01
N GLU A 509 -8.48 -15.71 -19.69
CA GLU A 509 -7.38 -15.36 -18.81
C GLU A 509 -6.19 -16.29 -19.00
N ALA A 510 -4.97 -15.79 -18.79
CA ALA A 510 -3.79 -16.62 -18.84
C ALA A 510 -3.49 -17.25 -17.47
N THR A 511 -3.10 -18.51 -17.48
CA THR A 511 -2.44 -19.21 -16.38
C THR A 511 -1.02 -19.59 -16.76
N MET A 512 -0.13 -19.66 -15.78
CA MET A 512 1.27 -20.03 -15.97
C MET A 512 1.49 -21.53 -15.71
N ARG A 513 2.26 -22.19 -16.58
CA ARG A 513 2.75 -23.56 -16.38
C ARG A 513 4.27 -23.59 -16.58
N TYR A 514 4.95 -24.48 -15.87
CA TYR A 514 6.36 -24.78 -16.12
C TYR A 514 6.49 -25.98 -17.03
N ASP A 515 7.29 -25.83 -18.08
CA ASP A 515 7.63 -26.92 -18.97
C ASP A 515 9.01 -27.49 -18.62
N GLU A 516 9.02 -28.73 -18.14
CA GLU A 516 10.25 -29.44 -17.76
C GLU A 516 11.17 -29.70 -18.96
N ALA A 517 10.63 -29.78 -20.18
CA ALA A 517 11.42 -30.07 -21.38
C ALA A 517 12.25 -28.85 -21.83
N THR A 518 11.63 -27.67 -21.84
CA THR A 518 12.28 -26.42 -22.25
C THR A 518 12.91 -25.65 -21.11
N TRP A 519 12.58 -25.99 -19.85
CA TRP A 519 12.96 -25.22 -18.64
C TRP A 519 12.39 -23.79 -18.65
N GLU A 520 11.28 -23.58 -19.36
CA GLU A 520 10.63 -22.28 -19.54
C GLU A 520 9.24 -22.21 -18.88
N LEU A 521 8.80 -20.97 -18.64
CA LEU A 521 7.43 -20.67 -18.20
C LEU A 521 6.57 -20.42 -19.44
N LEU A 522 5.50 -21.18 -19.58
CA LEU A 522 4.53 -21.08 -20.68
C LEU A 522 3.19 -20.54 -20.17
N TRP A 523 2.49 -19.82 -21.05
CA TRP A 523 1.15 -19.30 -20.80
C TRP A 523 0.09 -20.16 -21.48
N GLU A 524 -0.94 -20.52 -20.73
CA GLU A 524 -2.07 -21.32 -21.20
C GLU A 524 -3.40 -20.63 -20.90
N GLN A 525 -4.41 -20.88 -21.72
CA GLN A 525 -5.76 -20.35 -21.46
C GLN A 525 -6.34 -21.02 -20.21
N LYS A 526 -6.78 -20.23 -19.24
CA LYS A 526 -7.55 -20.74 -18.11
C LYS A 526 -8.92 -21.20 -18.61
N PRO A 527 -9.29 -22.47 -18.38
CA PRO A 527 -10.60 -22.99 -18.79
C PRO A 527 -11.75 -22.19 -18.19
N PHE A 528 -12.79 -21.93 -18.99
CA PHE A 528 -14.02 -21.25 -18.58
C PHE A 528 -13.83 -19.85 -17.99
N SER A 529 -12.71 -19.19 -18.29
CA SER A 529 -12.44 -17.80 -17.92
C SER A 529 -12.70 -16.85 -19.08
N ASN A 530 -13.04 -15.61 -18.77
CA ASN A 530 -13.17 -14.55 -19.76
C ASN A 530 -12.97 -13.18 -19.11
N GLN A 531 -12.11 -12.38 -19.72
CA GLN A 531 -11.85 -11.00 -19.30
C GLN A 531 -11.98 -10.05 -20.49
N VAL A 532 -12.30 -8.80 -20.18
CA VAL A 532 -12.35 -7.68 -21.13
C VAL A 532 -11.31 -6.67 -20.68
N CYS A 533 -10.44 -6.23 -21.59
CA CYS A 533 -9.45 -5.18 -21.36
C CYS A 533 -9.77 -3.99 -22.25
N LEU A 534 -10.13 -2.85 -21.67
CA LEU A 534 -10.18 -1.58 -22.39
C LEU A 534 -8.75 -1.12 -22.68
N ILE A 535 -8.48 -0.67 -23.91
CA ILE A 535 -7.13 -0.24 -24.35
C ILE A 535 -7.12 1.10 -25.10
N SER A 536 -8.30 1.67 -25.38
CA SER A 536 -8.48 3.00 -25.99
C SER A 536 -8.94 4.00 -24.93
N GLU A 537 -8.23 5.12 -24.78
CA GLU A 537 -8.57 6.16 -23.80
C GLU A 537 -9.93 6.80 -24.14
N ASP A 538 -10.16 7.13 -25.42
CA ASP A 538 -11.44 7.69 -25.90
C ASP A 538 -12.62 6.77 -25.55
N PHE A 539 -12.43 5.45 -25.71
CA PHE A 539 -13.48 4.49 -25.34
C PHE A 539 -13.61 4.34 -23.83
N ALA A 540 -12.53 4.42 -23.05
CA ALA A 540 -12.58 4.36 -21.59
C ALA A 540 -13.32 5.55 -20.97
N GLU A 541 -13.16 6.75 -21.55
CA GLU A 541 -13.90 7.96 -21.16
C GLU A 541 -15.41 7.80 -21.38
N GLU A 542 -15.81 7.26 -22.53
CA GLU A 542 -17.22 6.95 -22.81
C GLU A 542 -17.75 5.79 -21.95
N PHE A 543 -16.93 4.75 -21.76
CA PHE A 543 -17.28 3.57 -20.97
C PHE A 543 -17.51 3.92 -19.50
N GLN A 544 -16.79 4.90 -18.95
CA GLN A 544 -16.97 5.38 -17.58
C GLN A 544 -18.41 5.81 -17.29
N LYS A 545 -19.15 6.32 -18.29
CA LYS A 545 -20.55 6.74 -18.17
C LYS A 545 -21.49 5.57 -17.81
N THR A 546 -21.04 4.34 -18.01
CA THR A 546 -21.77 3.11 -17.69
C THR A 546 -21.54 2.63 -16.25
N LEU A 547 -20.69 3.32 -15.47
CA LEU A 547 -20.46 3.02 -14.06
C LEU A 547 -21.77 3.20 -13.28
N HIS A 548 -22.33 2.09 -12.83
CA HIS A 548 -23.63 2.05 -12.18
C HIS A 548 -23.51 2.12 -10.66
N SER A 549 -22.62 1.31 -10.09
CA SER A 549 -22.46 1.25 -8.63
C SER A 549 -21.06 0.88 -8.16
N ILE A 550 -20.76 1.23 -6.91
CA ILE A 550 -19.51 0.91 -6.22
C ILE A 550 -19.84 0.32 -4.85
N LEU A 551 -19.22 -0.82 -4.54
CA LEU A 551 -19.27 -1.45 -3.23
C LEU A 551 -17.89 -1.34 -2.60
N PHE A 552 -17.79 -0.58 -1.53
CA PHE A 552 -16.58 -0.53 -0.70
C PHE A 552 -16.72 -1.54 0.43
N LEU A 553 -15.79 -2.49 0.53
CA LEU A 553 -15.91 -3.62 1.44
C LEU A 553 -15.05 -3.42 2.69
N ASP A 554 -15.63 -3.67 3.86
CA ASP A 554 -14.91 -3.96 5.11
C ASP A 554 -15.15 -5.42 5.49
N VAL A 555 -14.08 -6.21 5.38
CA VAL A 555 -14.13 -7.66 5.47
C VAL A 555 -13.37 -8.11 6.70
N SER A 556 -14.09 -8.71 7.65
CA SER A 556 -13.49 -9.27 8.85
C SER A 556 -13.19 -10.77 8.71
N SER A 557 -12.01 -11.19 9.17
CA SER A 557 -11.58 -12.60 9.16
C SER A 557 -12.22 -13.47 10.26
N THR A 558 -13.11 -12.92 11.10
CA THR A 558 -13.69 -13.55 12.30
C THR A 558 -15.20 -13.63 12.28
#